data_AF-A0A196LD56-F1
#
_entry.id   AF-A0A196LD56-F1
#
_cell.length_a   1.000
_cell.length_b   1.000
_cell.length_c   1.000
_cell.angle_alpha   90.00
_cell.angle_beta   90.00
_cell.angle_gamma   90.00
#
_symmetry.space_group_name_H-M   'P 1'
#
loop_
_entity.id
_entity.type
_entity.pdbx_description
1 polymer ?
#
loop_
_entity_poly.entity_id
_entity_poly.type
_entity_poly.pdbx_seq_one_letter_code
_entity_poly.pdbx_strand_id
1 'polypeptide(L)'
;MGTNKRYPHMSMQRLEESQLRAARKRGPLHSLTHEQLRLDRSPVTIVPEREKLWGLAWLRFGDTDVQCTVLVRRWTADAVGVELSLDDEVLRCWIWQGACQRISERTEAWT
;
A
#
# COMPACT_ATOMS: atom_id res chain seq x y z
N MET A 1 0.14 20.57 33.69
CA MET A 1 -0.23 19.42 32.85
C MET A 1 -0.44 19.92 31.42
N GLY A 2 0.62 19.95 30.61
CA GLY A 2 0.55 20.43 29.23
C GLY A 2 0.23 19.28 28.30
N THR A 3 -1.01 19.20 27.82
CA THR A 3 -1.47 18.19 26.88
C THR A 3 -0.71 18.37 25.55
N ASN A 4 0.17 17.42 25.26
CA ASN A 4 1.13 17.47 24.15
C ASN A 4 0.39 17.36 22.79
N LYS A 5 -0.11 18.48 22.28
CA LYS A 5 -0.80 18.66 20.98
C LYS A 5 0.13 18.50 19.76
N ARG A 6 1.30 17.87 19.87
CA ARG A 6 2.35 17.99 18.86
C ARG A 6 2.36 16.99 17.70
N TYR A 7 1.70 15.81 17.74
CA TYR A 7 1.80 14.86 16.61
C TYR A 7 0.60 13.90 16.49
N PRO A 8 -0.58 14.34 16.00
CA PRO A 8 -1.71 13.43 15.77
C PRO A 8 -1.38 12.33 14.74
N HIS A 9 -0.57 12.65 13.72
CA HIS A 9 -0.22 11.71 12.65
C HIS A 9 0.72 10.57 13.08
N MET A 10 1.59 10.79 14.08
CA MET A 10 2.49 9.72 14.55
C MET A 10 1.72 8.58 15.22
N SER A 11 0.59 8.89 15.87
CA SER A 11 -0.28 7.89 16.47
C SER A 11 -0.97 7.04 15.39
N MET A 12 -1.46 7.67 14.32
CA MET A 12 -2.11 6.99 13.20
C MET A 12 -1.12 6.12 12.40
N GLN A 13 0.10 6.63 12.15
CA GLN A 13 1.14 5.84 11.50
C GLN A 13 1.48 4.57 12.29
N ARG A 14 1.65 4.68 13.61
CA ARG A 14 1.94 3.52 14.47
C ARG A 14 0.77 2.53 14.50
N LEU A 15 -0.46 3.03 14.44
CA LEU A 15 -1.65 2.19 14.36
C LEU A 15 -1.69 1.41 13.03
N GLU A 16 -1.47 2.08 11.90
CA GLU A 16 -1.35 1.46 10.57
C GLU A 16 -0.28 0.36 10.58
N GLU A 17 0.93 0.67 11.04
CA GLU A 17 2.03 -0.29 11.12
C GLU A 17 1.70 -1.48 12.06
N SER A 18 1.01 -1.25 13.17
CA SER A 18 0.57 -2.31 14.09
C SER A 18 -0.46 -3.24 13.44
N GLN A 19 -1.43 -2.67 12.70
CA GLN A 19 -2.41 -3.44 11.94
C GLN A 19 -1.76 -4.27 10.84
N LEU A 20 -0.81 -3.70 10.10
CA LEU A 20 -0.03 -4.43 9.10
C LEU A 20 0.75 -5.59 9.71
N ARG A 21 1.44 -5.37 10.84
CA ARG A 21 2.15 -6.43 11.56
C ARG A 21 1.20 -7.53 12.03
N ALA A 22 0.03 -7.17 12.53
CA ALA A 22 -0.99 -8.13 12.95
C ALA A 22 -1.53 -8.95 11.77
N ALA A 23 -1.81 -8.31 10.63
CA ALA A 23 -2.30 -8.97 9.42
C ALA A 23 -1.23 -9.86 8.79
N ARG A 24 0.03 -9.44 8.75
CA ARG A 24 1.16 -10.25 8.25
C ARG A 24 1.33 -11.58 9.02
N LYS A 25 0.96 -11.60 10.32
CA LYS A 25 0.94 -12.83 11.12
C LYS A 25 -0.22 -13.76 10.78
N ARG A 26 -1.30 -13.26 10.16
CA ARG A 26 -2.46 -14.06 9.72
C ARG A 26 -2.20 -14.79 8.41
N GLY A 27 -1.33 -14.26 7.54
CA GLY A 27 -1.00 -14.93 6.29
C GLY A 27 -0.02 -14.16 5.40
N PRO A 28 0.36 -14.76 4.26
CA PRO A 28 1.17 -14.09 3.26
C PRO A 28 0.39 -12.94 2.60
N LEU A 29 1.12 -11.95 2.08
CA LEU A 29 0.55 -10.90 1.25
C LEU A 29 0.01 -11.52 -0.06
N HIS A 30 -1.26 -11.26 -0.37
CA HIS A 30 -1.87 -11.68 -1.61
C HIS A 30 -1.53 -10.68 -2.72
N SER A 31 -1.31 -11.21 -3.92
CA SER A 31 -1.12 -10.43 -5.14
C SER A 31 -2.04 -10.99 -6.21
N LEU A 32 -2.47 -10.12 -7.13
CA LEU A 32 -3.06 -10.58 -8.39
C LEU A 32 -2.08 -11.51 -9.11
N THR A 33 -2.64 -12.56 -9.70
CA THR A 33 -1.94 -13.59 -10.48
C THR A 33 -1.57 -13.08 -11.86
N HIS A 34 -0.69 -13.80 -12.56
CA HIS A 34 -0.29 -13.44 -13.92
C HIS A 34 -1.49 -13.42 -14.87
N GLU A 35 -2.39 -14.40 -14.76
CA GLU A 35 -3.60 -14.53 -15.56
C GLU A 35 -4.58 -13.39 -15.32
N GLN A 36 -4.70 -12.92 -14.08
CA GLN A 36 -5.53 -11.75 -13.75
C GLN A 36 -4.93 -10.46 -14.30
N LEU A 37 -3.60 -10.33 -14.28
CA LEU A 37 -2.91 -9.13 -14.74
C LEU A 37 -2.81 -9.01 -16.26
N ARG A 38 -2.69 -10.15 -16.97
CA ARG A 38 -2.53 -10.21 -18.43
C ARG A 38 -1.42 -9.28 -18.94
N LEU A 39 -0.28 -9.25 -18.24
CA LEU A 39 0.82 -8.34 -18.55
C LEU A 39 1.44 -8.59 -19.93
N ASP A 40 1.18 -9.76 -20.53
CA ASP A 40 1.51 -10.10 -21.92
C ASP A 40 0.65 -9.35 -22.95
N ARG A 41 -0.50 -8.80 -22.54
CA ARG A 41 -1.50 -8.17 -23.43
C ARG A 41 -1.81 -6.73 -23.05
N SER A 42 -1.52 -6.34 -21.82
CA SER A 42 -1.84 -5.02 -21.30
C SER A 42 -0.58 -4.18 -21.16
N PRO A 43 -0.57 -2.93 -21.67
CA PRO A 43 0.56 -2.03 -21.44
C PRO A 43 0.73 -1.76 -19.95
N VAL A 44 1.99 -1.69 -19.51
CA VAL A 44 2.36 -1.36 -18.14
C VAL A 44 3.06 -0.02 -18.14
N THR A 45 2.52 0.94 -17.38
CA THR A 45 3.21 2.18 -17.08
C THR A 45 4.04 1.99 -15.82
N ILE A 46 5.28 2.48 -15.82
CA ILE A 46 6.24 2.33 -14.73
C ILE A 46 6.58 3.72 -14.18
N VAL A 47 6.53 3.86 -12.86
CA VAL A 47 6.95 5.09 -12.17
C VAL A 47 8.47 5.20 -12.26
N PRO A 48 9.04 6.35 -12.68
CA PRO A 48 10.47 6.56 -12.65
C PRO A 48 11.05 6.31 -11.26
N GLU A 49 12.22 5.66 -11.17
CA GLU A 49 12.76 5.16 -9.91
C GLU A 49 12.89 6.22 -8.81
N ARG A 50 13.21 7.46 -9.21
CA ARG A 50 13.41 8.61 -8.31
C ARG A 50 12.10 9.28 -7.86
N GLU A 51 10.99 8.95 -8.50
CA GLU A 51 9.69 9.54 -8.17
C GLU A 51 8.97 8.73 -7.09
N LYS A 52 8.27 9.46 -6.22
CA LYS A 52 7.44 8.88 -5.18
C LYS A 52 5.99 9.18 -5.50
N LEU A 53 5.26 8.16 -5.89
CA LEU A 53 3.83 8.22 -6.08
C LEU A 53 3.16 7.49 -4.92
N TRP A 54 2.39 8.20 -4.11
CA TRP A 54 1.72 7.61 -2.94
C TRP A 54 0.28 7.20 -3.27
N GLY A 55 -0.17 6.14 -2.61
CA GLY A 55 -1.55 5.70 -2.64
C GLY A 55 -1.99 5.15 -1.29
N LEU A 56 -3.29 5.22 -1.04
CA LEU A 56 -3.97 4.50 0.02
C LEU A 56 -4.58 3.23 -0.59
N ALA A 57 -4.11 2.07 -0.15
CA ALA A 57 -4.43 0.80 -0.78
C ALA A 57 -5.02 -0.20 0.22
N TRP A 58 -6.00 -0.97 -0.23
CA TRP A 58 -6.47 -2.17 0.46
C TRP A 58 -5.59 -3.36 0.07
N LEU A 59 -4.88 -3.92 1.06
CA LEU A 59 -4.02 -5.09 0.92
C LEU A 59 -4.60 -6.26 1.70
N ARG A 60 -4.46 -7.47 1.15
CA ARG A 60 -4.93 -8.69 1.79
C ARG A 60 -3.78 -9.56 2.28
N PHE A 61 -3.81 -9.94 3.55
CA PHE A 61 -2.89 -10.89 4.17
C PHE A 61 -3.67 -12.11 4.67
N GLY A 62 -3.51 -13.26 4.02
CA GLY A 62 -4.38 -14.41 4.26
C GLY A 62 -5.86 -14.05 4.04
N ASP A 63 -6.64 -14.05 5.11
CA ASP A 63 -8.06 -13.71 5.15
C ASP A 63 -8.35 -12.28 5.65
N THR A 64 -7.31 -11.51 5.96
CA THR A 64 -7.43 -10.18 6.59
C THR A 64 -7.14 -9.07 5.59
N ASP A 65 -8.07 -8.12 5.45
CA ASP A 65 -7.90 -6.92 4.64
C ASP A 65 -7.44 -5.74 5.53
N VAL A 66 -6.42 -5.01 5.08
CA VAL A 66 -5.87 -3.82 5.77
C VAL A 66 -5.73 -2.69 4.76
N GLN A 67 -6.15 -1.49 5.17
CA GLN A 67 -5.89 -0.28 4.40
C GLN A 67 -4.59 0.35 4.90
N CYS A 68 -3.67 0.66 3.99
CA CYS A 68 -2.42 1.30 4.35
C CYS A 68 -1.86 2.16 3.23
N THR A 69 -0.94 3.05 3.60
CA THR A 69 -0.21 3.86 2.64
C THR A 69 0.88 3.04 1.94
N VAL A 70 0.94 3.16 0.61
CA VAL A 70 1.86 2.42 -0.24
C VAL A 70 2.52 3.33 -1.27
N LEU A 71 3.69 2.92 -1.76
CA LEU A 71 4.26 3.48 -2.98
C LEU A 71 3.64 2.77 -4.18
N VAL A 72 3.03 3.53 -5.09
CA VAL A 72 2.67 3.05 -6.41
C VAL A 72 3.93 3.01 -7.26
N ARG A 73 4.23 1.86 -7.86
CA ARG A 73 5.45 1.67 -8.68
C ARG A 73 5.15 1.46 -10.15
N ARG A 74 3.97 0.96 -10.47
CA ARG A 74 3.54 0.66 -11.84
C ARG A 74 2.04 0.43 -11.89
N TRP A 75 1.44 0.54 -13.07
CA TRP A 75 0.02 0.24 -13.27
C TRP A 75 -0.27 -0.22 -14.69
N THR A 76 -1.39 -0.93 -14.83
CA THR A 76 -2.11 -1.13 -16.09
C THR A 76 -3.42 -0.34 -16.05
N ALA A 77 -4.30 -0.51 -17.04
CA ALA A 77 -5.64 0.05 -16.97
C ALA A 77 -6.45 -0.45 -15.76
N ASP A 78 -6.23 -1.71 -15.35
CA ASP A 78 -7.08 -2.41 -14.37
C ASP A 78 -6.38 -2.71 -13.04
N ALA A 79 -5.06 -2.62 -12.97
CA ALA A 79 -4.29 -3.04 -11.80
C ALA A 79 -3.15 -2.08 -11.45
N VAL A 80 -2.77 -2.07 -10.18
CA VAL A 80 -1.70 -1.23 -9.64
C VAL A 80 -0.70 -2.12 -8.90
N GLY A 81 0.58 -1.97 -9.26
CA GLY A 81 1.70 -2.61 -8.59
C GLY A 81 2.24 -1.68 -7.52
N VAL A 82 2.16 -2.12 -6.27
CA VAL A 82 2.49 -1.31 -5.09
C VAL A 82 3.65 -1.92 -4.31
N GLU A 83 4.29 -1.07 -3.51
CA GLU A 83 5.42 -1.38 -2.64
C GLU A 83 5.18 -0.77 -1.25
N LEU A 84 5.44 -1.54 -0.20
CA LEU A 84 5.44 -1.05 1.18
C LEU A 84 6.61 -1.62 1.96
N SER A 85 7.02 -0.93 3.02
CA SER A 85 8.05 -1.40 3.94
C SER A 85 7.42 -1.81 5.27
N LEU A 86 7.73 -3.01 5.75
CA LEU A 86 7.25 -3.57 7.01
C LEU A 86 8.37 -4.37 7.66
N ASP A 87 8.77 -4.03 8.90
CA ASP A 87 9.79 -4.76 9.66
C ASP A 87 11.09 -5.04 8.86
N ASP A 88 11.61 -4.00 8.20
CA ASP A 88 12.79 -4.04 7.32
C ASP A 88 12.63 -4.88 6.03
N GLU A 89 11.45 -5.48 5.80
CA GLU A 89 11.09 -6.15 4.56
C GLU A 89 10.39 -5.18 3.60
N VAL A 90 10.76 -5.23 2.32
CA VAL A 90 10.02 -4.55 1.25
C VAL A 90 9.05 -5.55 0.64
N LEU A 91 7.77 -5.34 0.89
CA LEU A 91 6.68 -6.13 0.34
C LEU A 91 6.19 -5.51 -0.97
N ARG A 92 5.87 -6.36 -1.94
CA ARG A 92 5.36 -5.95 -3.25
C ARG A 92 4.19 -6.84 -3.64
N CYS A 93 3.14 -6.23 -4.18
CA CYS A 93 2.01 -6.96 -4.73
C CYS A 93 1.34 -6.15 -5.85
N TRP A 94 0.51 -6.84 -6.62
CA TRP A 94 -0.46 -6.22 -7.48
C TRP A 94 -1.85 -6.28 -6.86
N ILE A 95 -2.61 -5.20 -7.01
CA ILE A 95 -3.99 -5.05 -6.59
C ILE A 95 -4.84 -4.51 -7.74
N TRP A 96 -6.15 -4.69 -7.67
CA TRP A 96 -7.08 -4.06 -8.61
C TRP A 96 -7.02 -2.53 -8.46
N GLN A 97 -7.22 -1.80 -9.56
CA GLN A 97 -7.17 -0.33 -9.56
C GLN A 97 -8.14 0.27 -8.54
N GLY A 98 -9.37 -0.28 -8.43
CA GLY A 98 -10.37 0.18 -7.45
C GLY A 98 -9.99 -0.05 -5.98
N ALA A 99 -8.95 -0.84 -5.70
CA ALA A 99 -8.42 -1.03 -4.35
C ALA A 99 -7.34 0.01 -3.98
N CYS A 100 -7.01 0.96 -4.88
CA CYS A 100 -5.99 1.97 -4.65
C CYS A 100 -6.53 3.38 -4.96
N GLN A 101 -6.49 4.26 -3.97
CA GLN A 101 -6.74 5.69 -4.15
C GLN A 101 -5.41 6.44 -4.18
N ARG A 102 -5.16 7.25 -5.21
CA ARG A 102 -3.98 8.12 -5.27
C ARG A 102 -4.11 9.23 -4.22
N ILE A 103 -3.01 9.49 -3.52
CA ILE A 103 -2.89 10.59 -2.55
C ILE A 103 -1.66 11.43 -2.90
N SER A 104 -1.66 12.71 -2.52
CA SER A 104 -0.57 13.63 -2.86
C SER A 104 0.65 13.39 -1.97
N GLU A 105 0.39 13.15 -0.69
CA GLU A 105 1.41 12.91 0.34
C GLU A 105 1.03 11.72 1.22
N ARG A 106 2.03 11.02 1.76
CA ARG A 106 1.80 9.90 2.70
C ARG A 106 0.99 10.30 3.93
N THR A 107 1.12 11.55 4.37
CA THR A 107 0.45 12.14 5.53
C THR A 107 -1.05 12.36 5.33
N GLU A 108 -1.55 12.43 4.08
CA GLU A 108 -2.98 12.58 3.80
C GLU A 108 -3.79 11.37 4.27
N ALA A 109 -3.19 10.18 4.35
CA ALA A 109 -3.83 8.98 4.88
C ALA A 109 -4.15 9.05 6.39
N TRP A 110 -3.61 10.04 7.09
CA TRP A 110 -3.71 10.20 8.55
C TRP A 110 -4.46 11.47 8.96
N THR A 111 -5.08 12.16 8.00
CA THR A 111 -5.90 13.36 8.21
C THR A 111 -7.36 12.96 8.41
#